data_AF-A0A356WYM5-F1
#
_entry.id   AF-A0A356WYM5-F1
#
_cell.length_a   1.000
_cell.length_b   1.000
_cell.length_c   1.000
_cell.angle_alpha   90.00
_cell.angle_beta   90.00
_cell.angle_gamma   90.00
#
_symmetry.space_group_name_H-M   'P 1'
#
loop_
_entity.id
_entity.type
_entity.pdbx_description
1 polymer ?
#
loop_
_entity_poly.entity_id
_entity_poly.type
_entity_poly.pdbx_seq_one_letter_code
_entity_poly.pdbx_strand_id
1 'polypeptide(L)'
;LNKKYEKVLKSVGLDVDKLKNKDKLEETLREMASTVVPFEIITPPIPLSEIEKLNDLVDKLRSWKAKGTGSSFFYAFGLHLNPEVPELSAKSITRHLKAYVMMDAWIRKDAEINISRKLTPYINEYEMDYIRHILREDYQPDLETLIEDYFEFGNSRNRPLDLLPVFMFMDEELTSQLLEEELTSARPTFHYRLPNCSIEENSWSLAGEWNRWVLVEKLAEDEKVLNQYARAFITMDEKSMFGIKKKWIKLMDRWVQSVR
;
A
#
# COMPACT_ATOMS: atom_id res chain seq x y z
N LEU A 1 22.43 25.87 -13.66
CA LEU A 1 21.63 24.95 -14.52
C LEU A 1 20.39 24.54 -13.73
N ASN A 2 19.21 24.65 -14.35
CA ASN A 2 17.91 24.66 -13.67
C ASN A 2 17.61 23.34 -12.94
N LYS A 3 17.39 23.38 -11.62
CA LYS A 3 16.94 22.27 -10.73
C LYS A 3 15.51 21.76 -11.05
N LYS A 4 15.05 21.88 -12.29
CA LYS A 4 13.71 21.42 -12.72
C LYS A 4 13.55 19.90 -12.58
N TYR A 5 14.63 19.13 -12.74
CA TYR A 5 14.61 17.68 -12.54
C TYR A 5 14.34 17.31 -11.08
N GLU A 6 14.89 18.04 -10.10
CA GLU A 6 14.59 17.82 -8.67
C GLU A 6 13.09 17.95 -8.39
N LYS A 7 12.39 18.88 -9.06
CA LYS A 7 10.95 19.04 -8.94
C LYS A 7 10.18 17.86 -9.54
N VAL A 8 10.62 17.35 -10.69
CA VAL A 8 10.04 16.14 -11.31
C VAL A 8 10.29 14.90 -10.45
N LEU A 9 11.49 14.77 -9.89
CA LEU A 9 11.86 13.68 -9.00
C LEU A 9 11.06 13.71 -7.69
N LYS A 10 10.92 14.90 -7.09
CA LYS A 10 10.01 15.10 -5.95
C LYS A 10 8.56 14.79 -6.31
N SER A 11 8.10 15.13 -7.52
CA SER A 11 6.73 14.82 -7.95
C SER A 11 6.44 13.32 -8.12
N VAL A 12 7.48 12.51 -8.33
CA VAL A 12 7.38 11.04 -8.31
C VAL A 12 7.83 10.43 -6.97
N GLY A 13 7.99 11.27 -5.94
CA GLY A 13 8.37 10.86 -4.57
C GLY A 13 9.85 10.55 -4.37
N LEU A 14 10.72 10.68 -5.38
CA LEU A 14 12.14 10.42 -5.20
C LEU A 14 12.83 11.62 -4.54
N ASP A 15 13.23 11.45 -3.27
CA ASP A 15 14.08 12.40 -2.56
C ASP A 15 15.56 12.08 -2.83
N VAL A 16 16.13 12.80 -3.80
CA VAL A 16 17.52 12.64 -4.26
C VAL A 16 18.52 12.85 -3.12
N ASP A 17 18.15 13.61 -2.09
CA ASP A 17 19.03 13.93 -0.98
C ASP A 17 19.28 12.77 -0.02
N LYS A 18 18.40 11.77 0.00
CA LYS A 18 18.48 10.60 0.90
C LYS A 18 19.17 9.38 0.27
N LEU A 19 19.58 9.45 -0.99
CA LEU A 19 20.13 8.30 -1.74
C LEU A 19 21.66 8.22 -1.62
N LYS A 20 22.20 7.03 -1.35
CA LYS A 20 23.65 6.76 -1.40
C LYS A 20 24.10 6.71 -2.87
N ASN A 21 25.23 7.38 -3.18
CA ASN A 21 25.77 7.63 -4.53
C ASN A 21 24.99 8.66 -5.37
N LYS A 22 24.85 9.90 -4.83
CA LYS A 22 24.16 11.03 -5.48
C LYS A 22 24.60 11.26 -6.93
N ASP A 23 25.90 11.35 -7.20
CA ASP A 23 26.40 11.86 -8.49
C ASP A 23 26.03 10.98 -9.69
N LYS A 24 26.19 9.64 -9.58
CA LYS A 24 25.81 8.70 -10.65
C LYS A 24 24.30 8.61 -10.87
N LEU A 25 23.54 8.72 -9.78
CA LEU A 25 22.09 8.64 -9.82
C LEU A 25 21.50 9.93 -10.42
N GLU A 26 22.03 11.08 -10.02
CA GLU A 26 21.64 12.39 -10.52
C GLU A 26 21.91 12.54 -12.02
N GLU A 27 23.02 12.02 -12.52
CA GLU A 27 23.35 12.01 -13.95
C GLU A 27 22.35 11.14 -14.75
N THR A 28 22.04 9.93 -14.26
CA THR A 28 21.06 9.01 -14.90
C THR A 28 19.63 9.56 -14.84
N LEU A 29 19.24 10.16 -13.71
CA LEU A 29 17.91 10.78 -13.53
C LEU A 29 17.73 12.03 -14.39
N ARG A 30 18.81 12.79 -14.62
CA ARG A 30 18.82 13.95 -15.51
C ARG A 30 18.64 13.55 -16.97
N GLU A 31 19.18 12.42 -17.40
CA GLU A 31 18.94 11.84 -18.74
C GLU A 31 17.48 11.34 -18.92
N MET A 32 16.85 10.87 -17.85
CA MET A 32 15.46 10.38 -17.88
C MET A 32 14.43 11.52 -17.82
N ALA A 33 14.68 12.56 -17.01
CA ALA A 33 13.82 13.74 -16.90
C ALA A 33 13.67 14.51 -18.22
N SER A 34 14.62 14.35 -19.16
CA SER A 34 14.51 14.88 -20.52
C SER A 34 13.70 14.02 -21.49
N THR A 35 13.27 12.80 -21.11
CA THR A 35 12.77 11.79 -22.05
C THR A 35 11.39 11.21 -21.70
N VAL A 36 10.95 11.23 -20.45
CA VAL A 36 9.65 10.64 -20.04
C VAL A 36 8.89 11.54 -19.06
N VAL A 37 7.65 11.88 -19.41
CA VAL A 37 6.69 12.53 -18.50
C VAL A 37 5.85 11.43 -17.84
N PRO A 38 5.87 11.28 -16.49
CA PRO A 38 5.00 10.34 -15.81
C PRO A 38 3.54 10.81 -15.95
N PHE A 39 2.65 9.90 -16.32
CA PHE A 39 1.21 10.15 -16.36
C PHE A 39 0.55 9.38 -15.22
N GLU A 40 -0.29 10.08 -14.45
CA GLU A 40 -1.19 9.47 -13.50
C GLU A 40 -2.61 9.52 -14.06
N ILE A 41 -3.30 8.38 -14.05
CA ILE A 41 -4.71 8.30 -14.44
C ILE A 41 -5.50 8.06 -13.17
N ILE A 42 -6.39 9.00 -12.86
CA ILE A 42 -7.29 8.95 -11.71
C ILE A 42 -8.71 8.88 -12.25
N THR A 43 -9.53 8.01 -11.66
CA THR A 43 -10.93 7.87 -12.02
C THR A 43 -11.82 8.39 -10.89
N PRO A 44 -13.07 8.79 -11.16
CA PRO A 44 -14.10 8.80 -10.12
C PRO A 44 -14.31 7.37 -9.56
N PRO A 45 -15.07 7.19 -8.46
CA PRO A 45 -15.49 5.87 -8.02
C PRO A 45 -16.13 5.08 -9.17
N ILE A 46 -15.69 3.83 -9.35
CA ILE A 46 -16.18 2.94 -10.40
C ILE A 46 -16.92 1.79 -9.71
N PRO A 47 -18.21 1.57 -10.01
CA PRO A 47 -18.94 0.40 -9.52
C PRO A 47 -18.25 -0.90 -9.95
N LEU A 48 -18.28 -1.93 -9.10
CA LEU A 48 -17.71 -3.24 -9.44
C LEU A 48 -18.26 -3.82 -10.75
N SER A 49 -19.53 -3.54 -11.07
CA SER A 49 -20.19 -3.93 -12.32
C SER A 49 -19.66 -3.23 -13.57
N GLU A 50 -18.74 -2.26 -13.43
CA GLU A 50 -18.12 -1.53 -14.53
C GLU A 50 -16.60 -1.66 -14.53
N ILE A 51 -16.04 -2.48 -13.64
CA ILE A 51 -14.58 -2.60 -13.48
C ILE A 51 -13.91 -3.12 -14.75
N GLU A 52 -14.64 -3.86 -15.61
CA GLU A 52 -14.10 -4.31 -16.90
C GLU A 52 -13.69 -3.16 -17.82
N LYS A 53 -14.30 -1.97 -17.69
CA LYS A 53 -13.92 -0.79 -18.48
C LYS A 53 -12.48 -0.34 -18.21
N LEU A 54 -11.95 -0.63 -17.02
CA LEU A 54 -10.55 -0.36 -16.70
C LEU A 54 -9.59 -1.32 -17.40
N ASN A 55 -10.01 -2.55 -17.70
CA ASN A 55 -9.20 -3.49 -18.47
C ASN A 55 -9.03 -2.99 -19.91
N ASP A 56 -10.08 -2.46 -20.54
CA ASP A 56 -10.00 -1.86 -21.87
C ASP A 56 -9.01 -0.68 -21.92
N LEU A 57 -8.97 0.13 -20.85
CA LEU A 57 -8.00 1.22 -20.71
C LEU A 57 -6.56 0.66 -20.64
N VAL A 58 -6.33 -0.33 -19.78
CA VAL A 58 -5.03 -1.00 -19.62
C VAL A 58 -4.55 -1.58 -20.95
N ASP A 59 -5.43 -2.28 -21.68
CA ASP A 59 -5.09 -2.91 -22.96
C ASP A 59 -4.76 -1.87 -24.04
N LYS A 60 -5.51 -0.76 -24.10
CA LYS A 60 -5.19 0.36 -24.99
C LYS A 60 -3.84 0.98 -24.67
N LEU A 61 -3.56 1.28 -23.40
CA LEU A 61 -2.27 1.82 -22.97
C LEU A 61 -1.11 0.86 -23.31
N ARG A 62 -1.31 -0.44 -23.10
CA ARG A 62 -0.33 -1.47 -23.46
C ARG A 62 -0.09 -1.51 -24.97
N SER A 63 -1.14 -1.42 -25.79
CA SER A 63 -1.00 -1.35 -27.25
C SER A 63 -0.25 -0.10 -27.72
N TRP A 64 -0.29 0.98 -26.93
CA TRP A 64 0.47 2.23 -27.16
C TRP A 64 1.89 2.17 -26.56
N LYS A 65 2.33 1.00 -26.08
CA LYS A 65 3.64 0.74 -25.48
C LYS A 65 3.89 1.58 -24.21
N ALA A 66 2.84 1.83 -23.43
CA ALA A 66 2.98 2.39 -22.09
C ALA A 66 3.95 1.53 -21.26
N LYS A 67 4.76 2.19 -20.44
CA LYS A 67 5.78 1.57 -19.59
C LYS A 67 5.38 1.68 -18.13
N GLY A 68 5.48 0.59 -17.40
CA GLY A 68 5.14 0.49 -16.00
C GLY A 68 6.36 0.24 -15.12
N THR A 69 6.11 -0.37 -13.95
CA THR A 69 7.10 -0.55 -12.88
C THR A 69 8.31 -1.42 -13.28
N GLY A 70 8.11 -2.37 -14.19
CA GLY A 70 9.17 -3.30 -14.63
C GLY A 70 10.14 -2.69 -15.64
N SER A 71 9.70 -1.63 -16.34
CA SER A 71 10.41 -1.07 -17.49
C SER A 71 11.65 -0.23 -17.13
N SER A 72 11.83 0.14 -15.87
CA SER A 72 13.06 0.78 -15.36
C SER A 72 13.10 0.68 -13.83
N PHE A 73 14.31 0.57 -13.27
CA PHE A 73 14.53 0.69 -11.83
C PHE A 73 14.03 2.03 -11.26
N PHE A 74 13.95 3.07 -12.09
CA PHE A 74 13.48 4.39 -11.68
C PHE A 74 11.96 4.57 -11.80
N TYR A 75 11.27 3.63 -12.45
CA TYR A 75 9.81 3.65 -12.60
C TYR A 75 9.16 3.02 -11.37
N ALA A 76 9.15 3.76 -10.27
CA ALA A 76 8.43 3.36 -9.07
C ALA A 76 6.91 3.62 -9.18
N PHE A 77 6.35 3.48 -10.38
CA PHE A 77 4.93 3.61 -10.64
C PHE A 77 4.17 2.55 -9.85
N GLY A 78 3.04 2.93 -9.26
CA GLY A 78 2.18 2.05 -8.48
C GLY A 78 0.75 2.16 -8.96
N LEU A 79 0.00 1.07 -8.78
CA LEU A 79 -1.45 1.11 -8.84
C LEU A 79 -1.96 1.42 -7.43
N HIS A 80 -2.83 2.40 -7.30
CA HIS A 80 -3.56 2.67 -6.08
C HIS A 80 -5.00 2.18 -6.24
N LEU A 81 -5.42 1.26 -5.37
CA LEU A 81 -6.81 0.86 -5.23
C LEU A 81 -7.40 1.64 -4.06
N ASN A 82 -8.62 2.15 -4.25
CA ASN A 82 -9.39 2.83 -3.21
C ASN A 82 -10.71 2.09 -2.97
N PRO A 83 -10.70 0.89 -2.36
CA PRO A 83 -11.92 0.19 -1.98
C PRO A 83 -12.70 1.04 -0.96
N GLU A 84 -14.00 1.20 -1.18
CA GLU A 84 -14.88 1.85 -0.21
C GLU A 84 -14.90 1.06 1.09
N VAL A 85 -14.90 1.75 2.23
CA VAL A 85 -14.97 1.07 3.53
C VAL A 85 -16.37 0.47 3.71
N PRO A 86 -16.50 -0.79 4.17
CA PRO A 86 -17.80 -1.44 4.27
C PRO A 86 -18.67 -0.84 5.40
N GLU A 87 -18.02 -0.26 6.41
CA GLU A 87 -18.69 0.38 7.54
C GLU A 87 -17.76 1.47 8.11
N LEU A 88 -18.32 2.66 8.37
CA LEU A 88 -17.62 3.79 8.98
C LEU A 88 -17.55 3.63 10.51
N SER A 89 -16.84 2.60 10.98
CA SER A 89 -16.62 2.37 12.40
C SER A 89 -15.18 1.98 12.70
N ALA A 90 -14.67 2.39 13.86
CA ALA A 90 -13.33 2.03 14.33
C ALA A 90 -13.14 0.50 14.35
N LYS A 91 -14.19 -0.26 14.71
CA LYS A 91 -14.19 -1.73 14.69
C LYS A 91 -13.97 -2.29 13.29
N SER A 92 -14.59 -1.70 12.26
CA SER A 92 -14.42 -2.13 10.87
C SER A 92 -13.03 -1.81 10.33
N ILE A 93 -12.58 -0.56 10.50
CA ILE A 93 -11.24 -0.11 10.06
C ILE A 93 -10.13 -0.92 10.74
N THR A 94 -10.25 -1.15 12.05
CA THR A 94 -9.29 -1.95 12.82
C THR A 94 -9.18 -3.37 12.28
N ARG A 95 -10.31 -4.04 11.97
CA ARG A 95 -10.29 -5.41 11.43
C ARG A 95 -9.58 -5.49 10.07
N HIS A 96 -9.84 -4.54 9.19
CA HIS A 96 -9.19 -4.47 7.88
C HIS A 96 -7.70 -4.15 8.00
N LEU A 97 -7.31 -3.25 8.90
CA LEU A 97 -5.90 -2.97 9.19
C LEU A 97 -5.18 -4.21 9.72
N LYS A 98 -5.75 -4.91 10.72
CA LYS A 98 -5.19 -6.17 11.26
C LYS A 98 -5.04 -7.22 10.15
N ALA A 99 -6.07 -7.40 9.32
CA ALA A 99 -6.03 -8.33 8.18
C ALA A 99 -4.93 -7.96 7.18
N TYR A 100 -4.82 -6.67 6.85
CA TYR A 100 -3.84 -6.16 5.91
C TYR A 100 -2.40 -6.43 6.39
N VAL A 101 -2.06 -6.04 7.63
CA VAL A 101 -0.68 -6.19 8.13
C VAL A 101 -0.27 -7.66 8.20
N MET A 102 -1.21 -8.56 8.49
CA MET A 102 -0.97 -10.01 8.47
C MET A 102 -0.80 -10.54 7.04
N MET A 103 -1.48 -9.95 6.06
CA MET A 103 -1.37 -10.36 4.65
C MET A 103 -0.19 -9.74 3.90
N ASP A 104 0.34 -8.59 4.35
CA ASP A 104 1.33 -7.77 3.63
C ASP A 104 2.54 -8.59 3.13
N ALA A 105 3.14 -9.41 3.99
CA ALA A 105 4.29 -10.24 3.60
C ALA A 105 3.95 -11.28 2.52
N TRP A 106 2.74 -11.85 2.55
CA TRP A 106 2.28 -12.80 1.53
C TRP A 106 1.95 -12.07 0.23
N ILE A 107 1.23 -10.94 0.30
CA ILE A 107 0.88 -10.10 -0.86
C ILE A 107 2.15 -9.64 -1.58
N ARG A 108 3.16 -9.16 -0.84
CA ARG A 108 4.43 -8.72 -1.42
C ARG A 108 5.14 -9.80 -2.22
N LYS A 109 5.06 -11.05 -1.74
CA LYS A 109 5.63 -12.21 -2.44
C LYS A 109 4.80 -12.58 -3.66
N ASP A 110 3.48 -12.68 -3.52
CA ASP A 110 2.57 -13.12 -4.57
C ASP A 110 2.45 -12.10 -5.72
N ALA A 111 2.55 -10.80 -5.41
CA ALA A 111 2.54 -9.71 -6.40
C ALA A 111 3.93 -9.37 -6.96
N GLU A 112 4.98 -10.06 -6.52
CA GLU A 112 6.37 -9.80 -6.91
C GLU A 112 6.71 -8.29 -6.83
N ILE A 113 6.40 -7.66 -5.67
CA ILE A 113 6.55 -6.21 -5.51
C ILE A 113 7.99 -5.79 -5.78
N ASN A 114 8.16 -4.85 -6.73
CA ASN A 114 9.48 -4.48 -7.22
C ASN A 114 10.28 -3.82 -6.10
N ILE A 115 11.53 -4.25 -5.93
CA ILE A 115 12.45 -3.72 -4.91
C ILE A 115 12.66 -2.21 -5.10
N SER A 116 12.63 -1.70 -6.33
CA SER A 116 12.72 -0.26 -6.61
C SER A 116 11.64 0.55 -5.89
N ARG A 117 10.44 -0.01 -5.71
CA ARG A 117 9.34 0.67 -5.00
C ARG A 117 9.63 0.89 -3.52
N LYS A 118 10.59 0.17 -2.92
CA LYS A 118 11.06 0.42 -1.55
C LYS A 118 11.91 1.68 -1.43
N LEU A 119 12.45 2.18 -2.54
CA LEU A 119 13.22 3.42 -2.57
C LEU A 119 12.32 4.65 -2.68
N THR A 120 11.05 4.47 -3.04
CA THR A 120 10.04 5.53 -3.06
C THR A 120 9.21 5.57 -1.78
N PRO A 121 8.82 6.77 -1.31
CA PRO A 121 8.24 6.99 -0.02
C PRO A 121 6.73 6.74 -0.02
N TYR A 122 6.25 5.54 -0.37
CA TYR A 122 4.80 5.29 -0.34
C TYR A 122 4.37 3.90 0.14
N ILE A 123 5.30 2.96 0.33
CA ILE A 123 4.96 1.57 0.63
C ILE A 123 5.81 0.97 1.75
N ASN A 124 6.32 1.81 2.66
CA ASN A 124 7.09 1.33 3.80
C ASN A 124 6.24 0.37 4.65
N GLU A 125 6.80 -0.80 4.97
CA GLU A 125 6.15 -1.76 5.86
C GLU A 125 5.79 -1.07 7.19
N TYR A 126 4.66 -1.45 7.79
CA TYR A 126 4.35 -1.01 9.16
C TYR A 126 5.43 -1.53 10.11
N GLU A 127 5.81 -0.71 11.08
CA GLU A 127 6.80 -1.11 12.07
C GLU A 127 6.27 -2.25 12.94
N MET A 128 7.17 -3.16 13.32
CA MET A 128 6.77 -4.38 14.02
C MET A 128 6.10 -4.09 15.37
N ASP A 129 6.51 -3.02 16.06
CA ASP A 129 5.91 -2.64 17.33
C ASP A 129 4.47 -2.16 17.18
N TYR A 130 4.15 -1.44 16.09
CA TYR A 130 2.78 -1.08 15.75
C TYR A 130 1.95 -2.32 15.40
N ILE A 131 2.50 -3.23 14.59
CA ILE A 131 1.83 -4.49 14.23
C ILE A 131 1.49 -5.28 15.51
N ARG A 132 2.45 -5.44 16.43
CA ARG A 132 2.23 -6.13 17.71
C ARG A 132 1.15 -5.44 18.54
N HIS A 133 1.18 -4.10 18.61
CA HIS A 133 0.21 -3.30 19.35
C HIS A 133 -1.22 -3.56 18.85
N ILE A 134 -1.46 -3.45 17.54
CA ILE A 134 -2.81 -3.59 16.98
C ILE A 134 -3.30 -5.04 16.97
N LEU A 135 -2.39 -6.04 16.96
CA LEU A 135 -2.77 -7.45 16.96
C LEU A 135 -3.11 -8.01 18.35
N ARG A 136 -2.94 -7.23 19.43
CA ARG A 136 -3.34 -7.67 20.77
C ARG A 136 -4.84 -8.00 20.81
N GLU A 137 -5.20 -9.00 21.62
CA GLU A 137 -6.57 -9.52 21.72
C GLU A 137 -7.54 -8.51 22.34
N ASP A 138 -7.05 -7.69 23.26
CA ASP A 138 -7.77 -6.60 23.92
C ASP A 138 -7.77 -5.29 23.12
N TYR A 139 -7.07 -5.23 21.99
CA TYR A 139 -7.04 -4.04 21.14
C TYR A 139 -8.33 -3.89 20.33
N GLN A 140 -9.28 -3.15 20.92
CA GLN A 140 -10.58 -2.78 20.37
C GLN A 140 -10.79 -1.27 20.56
N PRO A 141 -10.02 -0.42 19.84
CA PRO A 141 -10.05 1.02 20.04
C PRO A 141 -11.37 1.62 19.57
N ASP A 142 -11.74 2.76 20.17
CA ASP A 142 -12.64 3.70 19.52
C ASP A 142 -11.91 4.46 18.40
N LEU A 143 -12.60 5.40 17.75
CA LEU A 143 -12.04 6.11 16.61
C LEU A 143 -10.85 7.00 17.01
N GLU A 144 -10.99 7.72 18.13
CA GLU A 144 -9.96 8.62 18.67
C GLU A 144 -8.68 7.84 18.97
N THR A 145 -8.79 6.76 19.76
CA THR A 145 -7.65 5.90 20.11
C THR A 145 -7.00 5.29 18.85
N LEU A 146 -7.79 4.84 17.87
CA LEU A 146 -7.25 4.27 16.64
C LEU A 146 -6.44 5.29 15.83
N ILE A 147 -6.89 6.55 15.78
CA ILE A 147 -6.20 7.63 15.08
C ILE A 147 -4.93 8.00 15.85
N GLU A 148 -5.03 8.24 17.16
CA GLU A 148 -3.89 8.61 18.00
C GLU A 148 -2.79 7.54 17.95
N ASP A 149 -3.13 6.26 18.13
CA ASP A 149 -2.17 5.15 18.03
C ASP A 149 -1.51 5.10 16.64
N TYR A 150 -2.25 5.40 15.56
CA TYR A 150 -1.67 5.43 14.22
C TYR A 150 -0.53 6.45 14.14
N PHE A 151 -0.74 7.66 14.66
CA PHE A 151 0.27 8.73 14.65
C PHE A 151 1.37 8.54 15.71
N GLU A 152 1.04 8.07 16.92
CA GLU A 152 2.01 7.82 18.00
C GLU A 152 3.10 6.83 17.56
N PHE A 153 2.72 5.82 16.78
CA PHE A 153 3.65 4.86 16.17
C PHE A 153 4.34 5.38 14.90
N GLY A 154 4.27 6.68 14.62
CA GLY A 154 4.95 7.35 13.50
C GLY A 154 4.43 6.93 12.13
N ASN A 155 3.17 6.49 12.03
CA ASN A 155 2.56 6.22 10.73
C ASN A 155 2.13 7.52 10.06
N SER A 156 2.17 7.50 8.73
CA SER A 156 1.86 8.64 7.87
C SER A 156 1.31 8.13 6.54
N ARG A 157 1.21 9.02 5.55
CA ARG A 157 0.85 8.65 4.18
C ARG A 157 1.78 7.60 3.56
N ASN A 158 3.01 7.47 4.04
CA ASN A 158 4.00 6.52 3.52
C ASN A 158 3.77 5.12 4.12
N ARG A 159 2.62 4.54 3.80
CA ARG A 159 2.23 3.17 4.15
C ARG A 159 1.53 2.52 2.96
N PRO A 160 1.71 1.20 2.77
CA PRO A 160 1.12 0.48 1.66
C PRO A 160 -0.41 0.34 1.80
N LEU A 161 -0.93 0.39 3.02
CA LEU A 161 -2.31 0.74 3.31
C LEU A 161 -2.26 2.10 4.03
N ASP A 162 -2.76 3.16 3.40
CA ASP A 162 -2.80 4.49 3.99
C ASP A 162 -4.23 4.75 4.50
N LEU A 163 -4.35 5.02 5.81
CA LEU A 163 -5.62 5.26 6.47
C LEU A 163 -5.96 6.74 6.61
N LEU A 164 -5.05 7.65 6.24
CA LEU A 164 -5.29 9.08 6.38
C LEU A 164 -6.56 9.56 5.64
N PRO A 165 -6.88 9.10 4.42
CA PRO A 165 -8.11 9.54 3.75
C PRO A 165 -9.39 9.18 4.52
N VAL A 166 -9.46 7.99 5.12
CA VAL A 166 -10.64 7.58 5.91
C VAL A 166 -10.65 8.26 7.28
N PHE A 167 -9.51 8.45 7.93
CA PHE A 167 -9.44 9.19 9.19
C PHE A 167 -9.87 10.65 8.99
N MET A 168 -9.37 11.32 7.94
CA MET A 168 -9.84 12.66 7.55
C MET A 168 -11.34 12.71 7.26
N PHE A 169 -11.94 11.62 6.76
CA PHE A 169 -13.38 11.56 6.49
C PHE A 169 -14.21 11.32 7.75
N MET A 170 -13.69 10.55 8.70
CA MET A 170 -14.40 10.18 9.93
C MET A 170 -14.22 11.22 11.06
N ASP A 171 -13.05 11.82 11.15
CA ASP A 171 -12.70 12.87 12.13
C ASP A 171 -11.63 13.81 11.55
N GLU A 172 -12.07 14.81 10.80
CA GLU A 172 -11.19 15.80 10.17
C GLU A 172 -10.43 16.63 11.21
N GLU A 173 -11.07 16.97 12.34
CA GLU A 173 -10.48 17.85 13.35
C GLU A 173 -9.30 17.17 14.03
N LEU A 174 -9.48 15.98 14.59
CA LEU A 174 -8.42 15.22 15.25
C LEU A 174 -7.30 14.87 14.25
N THR A 175 -7.67 14.38 13.07
CA THR A 175 -6.67 13.97 12.07
C THR A 175 -5.83 15.16 11.60
N SER A 176 -6.43 16.32 11.38
CA SER A 176 -5.70 17.53 10.96
C SER A 176 -4.76 18.05 12.04
N GLN A 177 -5.10 17.90 13.33
CA GLN A 177 -4.24 18.30 14.43
C GLN A 177 -2.96 17.45 14.53
N LEU A 178 -3.02 16.18 14.12
CA LEU A 178 -1.91 15.23 14.19
C LEU A 178 -1.08 15.17 12.88
N LEU A 179 -1.56 15.77 11.79
CA LEU A 179 -0.87 15.81 10.49
C LEU A 179 0.19 16.92 10.45
N GLU A 180 1.45 16.55 10.18
CA GLU A 180 2.55 17.51 10.21
C GLU A 180 2.68 18.39 8.95
N GLU A 181 2.48 17.88 7.70
CA GLU A 181 2.87 18.67 6.52
C GLU A 181 2.02 18.57 5.23
N GLU A 182 0.98 17.71 5.12
CA GLU A 182 0.23 17.61 3.85
C GLU A 182 -1.28 17.44 3.98
N LEU A 183 -2.01 18.25 3.20
CA LEU A 183 -3.44 18.11 2.93
C LEU A 183 -3.71 16.73 2.33
N THR A 184 -4.37 15.86 3.09
CA THR A 184 -4.96 14.63 2.60
C THR A 184 -6.44 14.86 2.32
N SER A 185 -6.91 14.56 1.11
CA SER A 185 -8.34 14.69 0.82
C SER A 185 -9.14 13.58 1.50
N ALA A 186 -10.13 13.97 2.30
CA ALA A 186 -11.07 13.07 2.97
C ALA A 186 -11.85 12.21 1.97
N ARG A 187 -11.81 10.88 2.17
CA ARG A 187 -12.57 9.90 1.37
C ARG A 187 -12.89 8.66 2.21
N PRO A 188 -14.09 8.07 2.10
CA PRO A 188 -14.47 6.86 2.84
C PRO A 188 -13.86 5.60 2.21
N THR A 189 -12.53 5.49 2.20
CA THR A 189 -11.82 4.44 1.47
C THR A 189 -10.54 3.99 2.17
N PHE A 190 -10.21 2.70 2.00
CA PHE A 190 -8.86 2.20 2.23
C PHE A 190 -7.95 2.65 1.09
N HIS A 191 -6.95 3.49 1.36
CA HIS A 191 -6.00 3.88 0.31
C HIS A 191 -4.90 2.83 0.18
N TYR A 192 -5.12 1.82 -0.67
CA TYR A 192 -4.22 0.68 -0.86
C TYR A 192 -3.24 0.93 -2.02
N ARG A 193 -1.95 1.03 -1.71
CA ARG A 193 -0.89 1.59 -2.58
C ARG A 193 0.22 0.61 -2.93
N LEU A 194 0.18 -0.60 -2.36
CA LEU A 194 1.20 -1.61 -2.55
C LEU A 194 1.36 -2.11 -4.00
N PRO A 195 0.30 -2.31 -4.80
CA PRO A 195 0.41 -2.96 -6.10
C PRO A 195 1.39 -2.28 -7.06
N ASN A 196 2.21 -3.06 -7.77
CA ASN A 196 2.95 -2.55 -8.92
C ASN A 196 1.95 -2.08 -10.01
N CYS A 197 2.39 -1.17 -10.88
CA CYS A 197 1.72 -0.88 -12.14
C CYS A 197 2.58 -1.46 -13.26
N SER A 198 2.56 -2.78 -13.45
CA SER A 198 3.33 -3.48 -14.49
C SER A 198 2.55 -3.54 -15.81
N ILE A 199 2.08 -2.40 -16.28
CA ILE A 199 1.15 -2.29 -17.42
C ILE A 199 1.67 -2.90 -18.73
N GLU A 200 2.99 -2.94 -18.89
CA GLU A 200 3.70 -3.54 -20.01
C GLU A 200 3.64 -5.07 -20.03
N GLU A 201 3.44 -5.70 -18.87
CA GLU A 201 3.44 -7.14 -18.71
C GLU A 201 2.04 -7.71 -19.03
N ASN A 202 1.98 -8.67 -19.95
CA ASN A 202 0.71 -9.32 -20.31
C ASN A 202 0.12 -10.18 -19.18
N SER A 203 0.96 -10.62 -18.24
CA SER A 203 0.53 -11.36 -17.05
C SER A 203 -0.05 -10.48 -15.95
N TRP A 204 0.19 -9.16 -16.01
CA TRP A 204 -0.32 -8.21 -15.02
C TRP A 204 -1.72 -7.74 -15.38
N SER A 205 -2.61 -7.69 -14.38
CA SER A 205 -3.98 -7.22 -14.53
C SER A 205 -4.48 -6.57 -13.24
N LEU A 206 -5.41 -5.62 -13.40
CA LEU A 206 -6.11 -4.99 -12.27
C LEU A 206 -6.86 -6.03 -11.43
N ALA A 207 -7.47 -7.02 -12.07
CA ALA A 207 -8.16 -8.11 -11.39
C ALA A 207 -7.23 -8.92 -10.48
N GLY A 208 -5.98 -9.15 -10.88
CA GLY A 208 -4.98 -9.81 -10.04
C GLY A 208 -4.73 -9.04 -8.73
N GLU A 209 -4.56 -7.72 -8.83
CA GLU A 209 -4.35 -6.85 -7.67
C GLU A 209 -5.62 -6.73 -6.80
N TRP A 210 -6.79 -6.62 -7.41
CA TRP A 210 -8.08 -6.62 -6.72
C TRP A 210 -8.32 -7.93 -5.97
N ASN A 211 -8.02 -9.08 -6.58
CA ASN A 211 -8.18 -10.38 -5.94
C ASN A 211 -7.30 -10.55 -4.69
N ARG A 212 -6.14 -9.88 -4.63
CA ARG A 212 -5.31 -9.83 -3.42
C ARG A 212 -5.96 -8.98 -2.32
N TRP A 213 -6.58 -7.86 -2.70
CA TRP A 213 -7.36 -7.05 -1.76
C TRP A 213 -8.58 -7.81 -1.21
N VAL A 214 -9.31 -8.54 -2.04
CA VAL A 214 -10.45 -9.38 -1.60
C VAL A 214 -10.03 -10.41 -0.55
N LEU A 215 -8.78 -10.90 -0.57
CA LEU A 215 -8.27 -11.76 0.51
C LEU A 215 -8.12 -10.99 1.83
N VAL A 216 -7.74 -9.71 1.81
CA VAL A 216 -7.73 -8.87 3.01
C VAL A 216 -9.15 -8.74 3.58
N GLU A 217 -10.13 -8.46 2.73
CA GLU A 217 -11.55 -8.35 3.13
C GLU A 217 -12.08 -9.67 3.71
N LYS A 218 -11.81 -10.80 3.05
CA LYS A 218 -12.20 -12.13 3.54
C LYS A 218 -11.64 -12.43 4.93
N LEU A 219 -10.39 -12.05 5.18
CA LEU A 219 -9.77 -12.23 6.49
C LEU A 219 -10.35 -11.27 7.54
N ALA A 220 -10.66 -10.02 7.16
CA ALA A 220 -11.23 -9.02 8.04
C ALA A 220 -12.67 -9.38 8.50
N GLU A 221 -13.45 -10.01 7.62
CA GLU A 221 -14.84 -10.39 7.88
C GLU A 221 -14.96 -11.62 8.81
N ASP A 222 -14.03 -12.58 8.71
CA ASP A 222 -14.00 -13.74 9.60
C ASP A 222 -13.28 -13.41 10.92
N GLU A 223 -13.99 -12.78 11.86
CA GLU A 223 -13.43 -12.36 13.17
C GLU A 223 -12.75 -13.52 13.92
N LYS A 224 -13.25 -14.75 13.79
CA LYS A 224 -12.69 -15.92 14.44
C LYS A 224 -11.32 -16.27 13.86
N VAL A 225 -11.24 -16.32 12.53
CA VAL A 225 -9.99 -16.61 11.81
C VAL A 225 -8.99 -15.45 11.96
N LEU A 226 -9.45 -14.20 11.90
CA LEU A 226 -8.63 -13.02 12.16
C LEU A 226 -7.94 -13.10 13.53
N ASN A 227 -8.71 -13.35 14.59
CA ASN A 227 -8.18 -13.45 15.95
C ASN A 227 -7.25 -14.67 16.12
N GLN A 228 -7.55 -15.78 15.46
CA GLN A 228 -6.67 -16.95 15.44
C GLN A 228 -5.30 -16.62 14.83
N TYR A 229 -5.27 -15.94 13.68
CA TYR A 229 -4.02 -15.54 13.04
C TYR A 229 -3.30 -14.44 13.82
N ALA A 230 -4.00 -13.49 14.42
CA ALA A 230 -3.39 -12.47 15.27
C ALA A 230 -2.62 -13.09 16.46
N ARG A 231 -3.23 -14.04 17.17
CA ARG A 231 -2.55 -14.80 18.24
C ARG A 231 -1.37 -15.62 17.70
N ALA A 232 -1.53 -16.26 16.54
CA ALA A 232 -0.45 -17.02 15.91
C ALA A 232 0.73 -16.11 15.52
N PHE A 233 0.46 -14.88 15.08
CA PHE A 233 1.50 -13.90 14.74
C PHE A 233 2.28 -13.47 15.98
N ILE A 234 1.58 -13.06 17.05
CA ILE A 234 2.19 -12.60 18.31
C ILE A 234 3.05 -13.69 18.96
N THR A 235 2.63 -14.96 18.87
CA THR A 235 3.34 -16.09 19.50
C THR A 235 4.56 -16.58 18.71
N MET A 236 4.83 -16.07 17.51
CA MET A 236 6.02 -16.47 16.76
C MET A 236 7.31 -15.87 17.37
N ASP A 237 8.15 -16.74 17.93
CA ASP A 237 9.43 -16.40 18.60
C ASP A 237 10.41 -15.65 17.66
N GLU A 238 10.98 -14.56 18.18
CA GLU A 238 11.73 -13.50 17.50
C GLU A 238 13.18 -13.84 17.11
N LYS A 239 13.68 -15.02 17.50
CA LYS A 239 15.09 -15.39 17.36
C LYS A 239 15.64 -15.30 15.92
N SER A 240 14.78 -15.17 14.91
CA SER A 240 15.17 -14.70 13.57
C SER A 240 13.99 -14.09 12.79
N MET A 241 14.01 -12.77 12.60
CA MET A 241 13.03 -12.02 11.80
C MET A 241 12.84 -12.58 10.37
N PHE A 242 13.94 -13.02 9.74
CA PHE A 242 13.90 -13.61 8.39
C PHE A 242 13.20 -14.99 8.38
N GLY A 243 13.45 -15.80 9.42
CA GLY A 243 12.79 -17.09 9.60
C GLY A 243 11.29 -16.94 9.85
N ILE A 244 10.89 -15.91 10.58
CA ILE A 244 9.49 -15.59 10.88
C ILE A 244 8.74 -15.22 9.60
N LYS A 245 9.26 -14.27 8.80
CA LYS A 245 8.60 -13.84 7.55
C LYS A 245 8.36 -15.01 6.60
N LYS A 246 9.34 -15.90 6.40
CA LYS A 246 9.18 -17.08 5.54
C LYS A 246 8.15 -18.08 6.07
N LYS A 247 8.15 -18.33 7.38
CA LYS A 247 7.17 -19.22 8.03
C LYS A 247 5.76 -18.63 7.95
N TRP A 248 5.63 -17.33 8.20
CA TRP A 248 4.36 -16.61 8.13
C TRP A 248 3.77 -16.62 6.72
N ILE A 249 4.59 -16.34 5.71
CA ILE A 249 4.15 -16.43 4.31
C ILE A 249 3.62 -17.82 3.98
N LYS A 250 4.29 -18.91 4.41
CA LYS A 250 3.79 -20.28 4.21
C LYS A 250 2.49 -20.56 4.95
N LEU A 251 2.28 -19.94 6.11
CA LEU A 251 1.05 -20.07 6.86
C LEU A 251 -0.11 -19.38 6.11
N MET A 252 0.09 -18.12 5.70
CA MET A 252 -0.90 -17.38 4.92
C MET A 252 -1.16 -18.02 3.57
N ASP A 253 -0.15 -18.62 2.92
CA ASP A 253 -0.32 -19.34 1.66
C ASP A 253 -1.31 -20.51 1.79
N ARG A 254 -1.23 -21.28 2.89
CA ARG A 254 -2.20 -22.35 3.19
C ARG A 254 -3.60 -21.79 3.43
N TRP A 255 -3.71 -20.68 4.14
CA TRP A 255 -4.99 -20.01 4.33
C TRP A 255 -5.60 -19.56 3.01
N VAL A 256 -4.82 -18.89 2.16
CA VAL A 256 -5.26 -18.44 0.83
C VAL A 256 -5.73 -19.62 -0.02
N GLN A 257 -5.03 -20.75 -0.02
CA GLN A 257 -5.45 -21.96 -0.72
C GLN A 257 -6.77 -22.56 -0.18
N SER A 258 -7.11 -22.31 1.09
CA SER A 258 -8.36 -22.80 1.68
C SER A 258 -9.59 -21.94 1.41
N VAL A 259 -9.40 -20.68 1.00
CA VAL A 259 -10.47 -19.70 0.76
C VAL A 259 -10.60 -19.28 -0.71
N ARG A 260 -9.77 -19.86 -1.58
CA ARG A 260 -9.80 -19.71 -3.04
C ARG A 260 -10.68 -20.77 -3.68
#